data_AF-A0A956NQ07-F1
#
_entry.id   AF-A0A956NQ07-F1
#
_cell.length_a   1.000
_cell.length_b   1.000
_cell.length_c   1.000
_cell.angle_alpha   90.00
_cell.angle_beta   90.00
_cell.angle_gamma   90.00
#
_symmetry.space_group_name_H-M   'P 1'
#
loop_
_entity.id
_entity.type
_entity.pdbx_description
1 polymer ?
#
loop_
_entity_poly.entity_id
_entity_poly.type
_entity_poly.pdbx_seq_one_letter_code
_entity_poly.pdbx_strand_id
1 'polypeptide(L)'
;GEAGAEAQSAAERARDLDPDLGDAWTSLGYIALGSGDVAGGVRSLQTAVQLNPGGAFAHVMRGIGLCALGRIAEGTPGAERAIALDPLSSMIRTGMGDVLYYAREYQKSVFHYRMAIELDPRFDGAHTDLARSLEALGQFDEAREAYETGRRLAGGIAGPTFGLAHLEAAAGNEAEARRILAELTAARGTRVVSAWGIAAVHASLGDVDEAFQWLETAITEKASGLMWLRMHPRLDPIRNDPRYWPMVERVGLADAPKAA
;
A
#
# COMPACT_ATOMS: atom_id res chain seq x y z
N GLY A 1 16.58 5.13 1.51
CA GLY A 1 17.46 6.30 1.39
C GLY A 1 18.04 6.66 2.75
N GLU A 2 18.98 7.60 2.81
CA GLU A 2 19.69 8.02 4.03
C GLU A 2 18.74 8.41 5.18
N ALA A 3 17.69 9.18 4.89
CA ALA A 3 16.66 9.53 5.89
C ALA A 3 15.94 8.32 6.52
N GLY A 4 15.78 7.22 5.76
CA GLY A 4 15.20 5.98 6.30
C GLY A 4 16.16 5.23 7.22
N ALA A 5 17.46 5.26 6.90
CA ALA A 5 18.50 4.67 7.74
C ALA A 5 18.70 5.47 9.05
N GLU A 6 18.63 6.80 8.98
CA GLU A 6 18.66 7.67 10.14
C GLU A 6 17.44 7.46 11.04
N ALA A 7 16.23 7.40 10.47
CA ALA A 7 15.00 7.11 11.21
C ALA A 7 15.06 5.75 11.90
N GLN A 8 15.57 4.72 11.20
CA GLN A 8 15.77 3.39 11.79
C GLN A 8 16.74 3.45 12.97
N SER A 9 17.90 4.08 12.79
CA SER A 9 18.91 4.16 13.85
C SER A 9 18.41 4.94 15.07
N ALA A 10 17.65 6.01 14.86
CA ALA A 10 17.05 6.78 15.93
C ALA A 10 16.01 5.96 16.71
N ALA A 11 15.15 5.21 15.99
CA ALA A 11 14.15 4.35 16.60
C ALA A 11 14.79 3.18 17.39
N GLU A 12 15.87 2.59 16.88
CA GLU A 12 16.64 1.56 17.57
C GLU A 12 17.29 2.09 18.84
N ARG A 13 17.92 3.27 18.77
CA ARG A 13 18.49 3.93 19.95
C ARG A 13 17.42 4.27 20.99
N ALA A 14 16.24 4.73 20.57
CA ALA A 14 15.13 5.01 21.47
C ALA A 14 14.68 3.73 22.21
N ARG A 15 14.54 2.61 21.49
CA ARG A 15 14.23 1.29 22.08
C ARG A 15 15.31 0.83 23.05
N ASP A 16 16.58 1.03 22.73
CA ASP A 16 17.68 0.56 23.59
C ASP A 16 17.82 1.39 24.87
N LEU A 17 17.43 2.67 24.82
CA LEU A 17 17.37 3.54 25.99
C LEU A 17 16.15 3.24 26.86
N ASP A 18 15.00 2.96 26.25
CA ASP A 18 13.76 2.62 26.93
C ASP A 18 12.99 1.53 26.14
N PRO A 19 13.15 0.25 26.52
CA PRO A 19 12.46 -0.85 25.86
C PRO A 19 10.93 -0.82 26.03
N ASP A 20 10.40 -0.07 27.00
CA ASP A 20 8.97 0.05 27.27
C ASP A 20 8.34 1.27 26.58
N LEU A 21 9.14 2.04 25.81
CA LEU A 21 8.66 3.16 25.01
C LEU A 21 7.90 2.69 23.75
N GLY A 22 6.57 2.63 23.85
CA GLY A 22 5.70 2.18 22.74
C GLY A 22 5.88 2.93 21.41
N ASP A 23 6.24 4.22 21.44
CA ASP A 23 6.47 5.02 20.23
C ASP A 23 7.73 4.61 19.46
N ALA A 24 8.77 4.13 20.16
CA ALA A 24 9.95 3.58 19.51
C ALA A 24 9.60 2.31 18.72
N TRP A 25 8.82 1.41 19.33
CA TRP A 25 8.31 0.21 18.67
C TRP A 25 7.35 0.53 17.52
N THR A 26 6.52 1.56 17.67
CA THR A 26 5.65 2.05 16.58
C THR A 26 6.48 2.49 15.37
N SER A 27 7.54 3.26 15.62
CA SER A 27 8.43 3.77 14.58
C SER A 27 9.19 2.64 13.87
N LEU A 28 9.78 1.71 14.64
CA LEU A 28 10.44 0.52 14.09
C LEU A 28 9.48 -0.31 13.24
N GLY A 29 8.25 -0.46 13.72
CA GLY A 29 7.18 -1.15 13.01
C GLY A 29 6.86 -0.54 11.66
N TYR A 30 6.60 0.77 11.65
CA TYR A 30 6.29 1.52 10.43
C TYR A 30 7.45 1.49 9.41
N ILE A 31 8.69 1.67 9.87
CA ILE A 31 9.88 1.63 9.00
C ILE A 31 10.08 0.25 8.39
N ALA A 32 9.89 -0.82 9.18
CA ALA A 32 10.00 -2.20 8.70
C ALA A 32 8.95 -2.51 7.62
N LEU A 33 7.68 -2.07 7.81
CA LEU A 33 6.63 -2.20 6.79
C LEU A 33 7.06 -1.51 5.47
N GLY A 34 7.51 -0.26 5.55
CA GLY A 34 7.93 0.51 4.37
C GLY A 34 9.18 -0.04 3.66
N SER A 35 9.99 -0.83 4.38
CA SER A 35 11.21 -1.47 3.87
C SER A 35 10.99 -2.90 3.35
N GLY A 36 9.78 -3.44 3.50
CA GLY A 36 9.40 -4.78 3.05
C GLY A 36 9.56 -5.89 4.09
N ASP A 37 10.10 -5.62 5.29
CA ASP A 37 10.06 -6.59 6.41
C ASP A 37 8.69 -6.52 7.10
N VAL A 38 7.67 -7.01 6.40
CA VAL A 38 6.28 -6.91 6.86
C VAL A 38 6.06 -7.71 8.15
N ALA A 39 6.65 -8.91 8.23
CA ALA A 39 6.54 -9.75 9.42
C ALA A 39 7.23 -9.12 10.64
N GLY A 40 8.42 -8.53 10.47
CA GLY A 40 9.10 -7.76 11.51
C GLY A 40 8.31 -6.52 11.93
N GLY A 41 7.76 -5.78 10.95
CA GLY A 41 6.91 -4.63 11.21
C GLY A 41 5.70 -4.98 12.08
N VAL A 42 4.98 -6.06 11.74
CA VAL A 42 3.83 -6.53 12.54
C VAL A 42 4.25 -6.92 13.97
N ARG A 43 5.41 -7.56 14.16
CA ARG A 43 5.92 -7.90 15.51
C ARG A 43 6.22 -6.65 16.33
N SER A 44 6.91 -5.67 15.77
CA SER A 44 7.21 -4.41 16.46
C SER A 44 5.94 -3.65 16.81
N LEU A 45 4.96 -3.59 15.89
CA LEU A 45 3.67 -2.95 16.14
C LEU A 45 2.83 -3.71 17.18
N GLN A 46 2.96 -5.04 17.25
CA GLN A 46 2.35 -5.84 18.30
C GLN A 46 2.90 -5.48 19.68
N THR A 47 4.21 -5.26 19.81
CA THR A 47 4.82 -4.77 21.05
C THR A 47 4.34 -3.36 21.37
N ALA A 48 4.27 -2.47 20.36
CA ALA A 48 3.80 -1.10 20.53
C ALA A 48 2.37 -1.02 21.10
N VAL A 49 1.43 -1.81 20.58
CA VAL A 49 0.05 -1.83 21.08
C VAL A 49 -0.09 -2.46 22.47
N GLN A 50 0.85 -3.31 22.89
CA GLN A 50 0.89 -3.87 24.25
C GLN A 50 1.39 -2.83 25.26
N LEU A 51 2.45 -2.11 24.91
CA LEU A 51 3.03 -1.05 25.74
C LEU A 51 2.16 0.20 25.83
N ASN A 52 1.53 0.57 24.71
CA ASN A 52 0.61 1.70 24.63
C ASN A 52 -0.69 1.30 23.91
N PRO A 53 -1.68 0.75 24.65
CA PRO A 53 -2.98 0.39 24.09
C PRO A 53 -3.79 1.56 23.51
N GLY A 54 -3.42 2.81 23.83
CA GLY A 54 -4.05 4.04 23.33
C GLY A 54 -3.44 4.57 22.04
N GLY A 55 -2.34 3.99 21.53
CA GLY A 55 -1.68 4.43 20.31
C GLY A 55 -2.45 4.07 19.04
N ALA A 56 -3.35 4.95 18.58
CA ALA A 56 -4.20 4.72 17.39
C ALA A 56 -3.38 4.35 16.14
N PHE A 57 -2.28 5.06 15.89
CA PHE A 57 -1.43 4.82 14.72
C PHE A 57 -0.82 3.40 14.70
N ALA A 58 -0.34 2.91 15.86
CA ALA A 58 0.20 1.56 15.97
C ALA A 58 -0.84 0.48 15.65
N HIS A 59 -2.09 0.67 16.11
CA HIS A 59 -3.20 -0.24 15.84
C HIS A 59 -3.52 -0.33 14.34
N VAL A 60 -3.64 0.81 13.64
CA VAL A 60 -3.96 0.80 12.20
C VAL A 60 -2.80 0.27 11.37
N MET A 61 -1.55 0.65 11.66
CA MET A 61 -0.39 0.13 10.93
C MET A 61 -0.22 -1.37 11.13
N ARG A 62 -0.52 -1.90 12.33
CA ARG A 62 -0.53 -3.35 12.58
C ARG A 62 -1.58 -4.03 11.72
N GLY A 63 -2.77 -3.43 11.63
CA GLY A 63 -3.86 -3.92 10.78
C GLY A 63 -3.47 -4.00 9.30
N ILE A 64 -2.81 -2.95 8.79
CA ILE A 64 -2.29 -2.89 7.42
C ILE A 64 -1.23 -3.97 7.19
N GLY A 65 -0.25 -4.12 8.10
CA GLY A 65 0.76 -5.17 7.99
C GLY A 65 0.19 -6.58 8.05
N LEU A 66 -0.82 -6.82 8.89
CA LEU A 66 -1.54 -8.10 8.94
C LEU A 66 -2.29 -8.37 7.64
N CYS A 67 -2.92 -7.33 7.05
CA CYS A 67 -3.51 -7.44 5.72
C CYS A 67 -2.44 -7.88 4.72
N ALA A 68 -1.31 -7.17 4.60
CA ALA A 68 -0.21 -7.50 3.68
C ALA A 68 0.27 -8.97 3.77
N LEU A 69 0.20 -9.59 4.96
CA LEU A 69 0.51 -11.00 5.19
C LEU A 69 -0.65 -11.98 4.85
N GLY A 70 -1.75 -11.49 4.29
CA GLY A 70 -2.98 -12.26 4.05
C GLY A 70 -3.87 -12.48 5.27
N ARG A 71 -3.54 -11.90 6.43
CA ARG A 71 -4.23 -12.10 7.72
C ARG A 71 -5.28 -11.02 7.96
N ILE A 72 -6.14 -10.79 6.97
CA ILE A 72 -7.13 -9.70 6.95
C ILE A 72 -8.03 -9.72 8.19
N ALA A 73 -8.57 -10.90 8.53
CA ALA A 73 -9.48 -11.06 9.68
C ALA A 73 -8.84 -10.67 11.03
N GLU A 74 -7.51 -10.79 11.16
CA GLU A 74 -6.78 -10.37 12.35
C GLU A 74 -6.43 -8.88 12.34
N GLY A 75 -6.38 -8.27 11.15
CA GLY A 75 -6.02 -6.86 10.95
C GLY A 75 -7.18 -5.89 11.18
N THR A 76 -8.39 -6.24 10.72
CA THR A 76 -9.57 -5.36 10.77
C THR A 76 -9.92 -4.84 12.16
N PRO A 77 -9.95 -5.66 13.24
CA PRO A 77 -10.27 -5.17 14.58
C PRO A 77 -9.29 -4.11 15.09
N GLY A 78 -8.02 -4.17 14.66
CA GLY A 78 -7.01 -3.16 14.99
C GLY A 78 -7.33 -1.81 14.35
N ALA A 79 -7.69 -1.80 13.07
CA ALA A 79 -8.08 -0.57 12.38
C ALA A 79 -9.37 0.04 12.95
N GLU A 80 -10.36 -0.77 13.33
CA GLU A 80 -11.56 -0.31 14.04
C GLU A 80 -11.21 0.31 15.40
N ARG A 81 -10.29 -0.31 16.15
CA ARG A 81 -9.80 0.23 17.42
C ARG A 81 -9.09 1.57 17.23
N ALA A 82 -8.29 1.71 16.17
CA ALA A 82 -7.62 2.96 15.84
C ALA A 82 -8.62 4.10 15.59
N ILE A 83 -9.69 3.85 14.83
CA ILE A 83 -10.77 4.83 14.60
C ILE A 83 -11.46 5.22 15.91
N ALA A 84 -11.70 4.27 16.81
CA ALA A 84 -12.32 4.56 18.11
C ALA A 84 -11.40 5.38 19.03
N LEU A 85 -10.08 5.26 18.87
CA LEU A 85 -9.08 6.03 19.63
C LEU A 85 -8.89 7.44 19.07
N ASP A 86 -8.89 7.60 17.74
CA ASP A 86 -8.69 8.88 17.07
C ASP A 86 -9.62 9.02 15.85
N PRO A 87 -10.89 9.43 16.07
CA PRO A 87 -11.89 9.50 15.01
C PRO A 87 -11.72 10.70 14.06
N LEU A 88 -10.87 11.67 14.40
CA LEU A 88 -10.67 12.93 13.64
C LEU A 88 -9.35 12.95 12.86
N SER A 89 -8.62 11.83 12.84
CA SER A 89 -7.41 11.71 12.02
C SER A 89 -7.73 11.22 10.61
N SER A 90 -7.44 12.06 9.61
CA SER A 90 -7.50 11.69 8.19
C SER A 90 -6.61 10.48 7.88
N MET A 91 -5.42 10.42 8.48
CA MET A 91 -4.48 9.30 8.32
C MET A 91 -5.05 7.98 8.85
N ILE A 92 -5.66 7.97 10.04
CA ILE A 92 -6.28 6.75 10.58
C ILE A 92 -7.45 6.29 9.71
N ARG A 93 -8.24 7.24 9.18
CA ARG A 93 -9.32 6.93 8.24
C ARG A 93 -8.83 6.35 6.93
N THR A 94 -7.77 6.92 6.35
CA THR A 94 -7.12 6.35 5.15
C THR A 94 -6.62 4.94 5.44
N GLY A 95 -5.97 4.70 6.58
CA GLY A 95 -5.51 3.35 6.94
C GLY A 95 -6.64 2.33 7.13
N MET A 96 -7.80 2.73 7.66
CA MET A 96 -9.00 1.87 7.67
C MET A 96 -9.52 1.62 6.24
N GLY A 97 -9.51 2.64 5.39
CA GLY A 97 -9.80 2.52 3.96
C GLY A 97 -8.92 1.48 3.28
N ASP A 98 -7.61 1.48 3.57
CA ASP A 98 -6.65 0.53 3.01
C ASP A 98 -6.96 -0.89 3.46
N VAL A 99 -7.17 -1.10 4.76
CA VAL A 99 -7.55 -2.41 5.32
C VAL A 99 -8.80 -2.94 4.62
N LEU A 100 -9.83 -2.10 4.42
CA LEU A 100 -11.06 -2.48 3.73
C LEU A 100 -10.85 -2.72 2.22
N TYR A 101 -10.01 -1.94 1.57
CA TYR A 101 -9.67 -2.13 0.15
C TYR A 101 -9.02 -3.50 -0.07
N TYR A 102 -8.04 -3.86 0.76
CA TYR A 102 -7.39 -5.18 0.68
C TYR A 102 -8.28 -6.31 1.18
N ALA A 103 -9.27 -6.03 2.03
CA ALA A 103 -10.36 -6.93 2.37
C ALA A 103 -11.42 -7.09 1.26
N ARG A 104 -11.29 -6.37 0.14
CA ARG A 104 -12.25 -6.35 -0.99
C ARG A 104 -13.62 -5.76 -0.62
N GLU A 105 -13.67 -5.01 0.46
CA GLU A 105 -14.85 -4.32 0.98
C GLU A 105 -14.91 -2.90 0.41
N TYR A 106 -14.95 -2.79 -0.92
CA TYR A 106 -14.69 -1.54 -1.65
C TYR A 106 -15.69 -0.43 -1.32
N GLN A 107 -16.97 -0.73 -1.13
CA GLN A 107 -17.96 0.29 -0.74
C GLN A 107 -17.65 0.89 0.64
N LYS A 108 -17.21 0.06 1.60
CA LYS A 108 -16.81 0.55 2.93
C LYS A 108 -15.50 1.34 2.85
N SER A 109 -14.57 0.90 2.01
CA SER A 109 -13.32 1.61 1.75
C SER A 109 -13.56 3.01 1.20
N VAL A 110 -14.44 3.16 0.19
CA VAL A 110 -14.89 4.47 -0.34
C VAL A 110 -15.43 5.39 0.75
N PHE A 111 -16.26 4.87 1.67
CA PHE A 111 -16.77 5.64 2.78
C PHE A 111 -15.63 6.22 3.65
N HIS A 112 -14.67 5.39 4.03
CA HIS A 112 -13.55 5.84 4.88
C HIS A 112 -12.63 6.84 4.19
N TYR A 113 -12.33 6.67 2.90
CA TYR A 113 -11.53 7.64 2.16
C TYR A 113 -12.25 8.98 1.97
N ARG A 114 -13.56 8.98 1.69
CA ARG A 114 -14.35 10.22 1.63
C ARG A 114 -14.32 10.96 2.97
N MET A 115 -14.48 10.25 4.08
CA MET A 115 -14.34 10.85 5.41
C MET A 115 -12.93 11.38 5.68
N ALA A 116 -11.87 10.71 5.19
CA ALA A 116 -10.50 11.21 5.29
C ALA A 116 -10.32 12.52 4.50
N ILE A 117 -10.89 12.60 3.30
CA ILE A 117 -10.88 13.80 2.44
C ILE A 117 -11.69 14.94 3.05
N GLU A 118 -12.81 14.66 3.71
CA GLU A 118 -13.57 15.70 4.44
C GLU A 118 -12.75 16.31 5.57
N LEU A 119 -11.95 15.51 6.28
CA LEU A 119 -11.06 15.98 7.35
C LEU A 119 -9.84 16.73 6.81
N ASP A 120 -9.24 16.23 5.72
CA ASP A 120 -8.12 16.89 5.03
C ASP A 120 -8.28 16.80 3.51
N PRO A 121 -8.86 17.83 2.87
CA PRO A 121 -9.08 17.85 1.43
C PRO A 121 -7.80 17.84 0.59
N ARG A 122 -6.64 18.16 1.21
CA ARG A 122 -5.35 18.25 0.54
C ARG A 122 -4.53 16.97 0.65
N PHE A 123 -5.02 15.95 1.35
CA PHE A 123 -4.34 14.69 1.47
C PHE A 123 -4.42 13.91 0.14
N ASP A 124 -3.38 14.04 -0.68
CA ASP A 124 -3.27 13.49 -2.02
C ASP A 124 -3.40 11.95 -2.07
N GLY A 125 -2.84 11.27 -1.06
CA GLY A 125 -2.98 9.82 -0.89
C GLY A 125 -4.44 9.37 -0.83
N ALA A 126 -5.26 10.04 0.00
CA ALA A 126 -6.68 9.68 0.17
C ALA A 126 -7.49 9.79 -1.13
N HIS A 127 -7.21 10.77 -2.00
CA HIS A 127 -7.85 10.88 -3.33
C HIS A 127 -7.44 9.73 -4.25
N THR A 128 -6.17 9.35 -4.24
CA THR A 128 -5.64 8.24 -5.05
C THR A 128 -6.21 6.90 -4.60
N ASP A 129 -6.38 6.71 -3.31
CA ASP A 129 -6.91 5.48 -2.73
C ASP A 129 -8.44 5.37 -2.87
N LEU A 130 -9.16 6.50 -2.74
CA LEU A 130 -10.56 6.62 -3.11
C LEU A 130 -10.77 6.19 -4.56
N ALA A 131 -10.01 6.76 -5.49
CA ALA A 131 -10.09 6.46 -6.91
C ALA A 131 -9.91 4.96 -7.19
N ARG A 132 -8.98 4.31 -6.48
CA ARG A 132 -8.73 2.87 -6.61
C ARG A 132 -9.92 2.01 -6.17
N SER A 133 -10.63 2.45 -5.13
CA SER A 133 -11.81 1.74 -4.63
C SER A 133 -13.02 1.96 -5.53
N LEU A 134 -13.20 3.19 -6.05
CA LEU A 134 -14.23 3.52 -7.04
C LEU A 134 -14.02 2.73 -8.35
N GLU A 135 -12.77 2.64 -8.81
CA GLU A 135 -12.37 1.83 -9.96
C GLU A 135 -12.74 0.35 -9.75
N ALA A 136 -12.42 -0.23 -8.59
CA ALA A 136 -12.77 -1.62 -8.28
C ALA A 136 -14.30 -1.87 -8.25
N LEU A 137 -15.09 -0.82 -8.06
CA LEU A 137 -16.55 -0.83 -8.15
C LEU A 137 -17.09 -0.58 -9.58
N GLY A 138 -16.22 -0.33 -10.56
CA GLY A 138 -16.61 0.03 -11.92
C GLY A 138 -17.09 1.47 -12.07
N GLN A 139 -16.91 2.33 -11.06
CA GLN A 139 -17.33 3.73 -11.06
C GLN A 139 -16.26 4.60 -11.73
N PHE A 140 -16.04 4.37 -13.03
CA PHE A 140 -14.86 4.88 -13.73
C PHE A 140 -14.78 6.40 -13.86
N ASP A 141 -15.91 7.09 -14.03
CA ASP A 141 -15.92 8.56 -14.15
C ASP A 141 -15.49 9.23 -12.83
N GLU A 142 -16.04 8.77 -11.70
CA GLU A 142 -15.69 9.29 -10.38
C GLU A 142 -14.25 8.90 -9.99
N ALA A 143 -13.83 7.68 -10.34
CA ALA A 143 -12.45 7.25 -10.14
C ALA A 143 -11.46 8.14 -10.91
N ARG A 144 -11.78 8.51 -12.15
CA ARG A 144 -10.95 9.41 -12.96
C ARG A 144 -10.80 10.77 -12.31
N GLU A 145 -11.90 11.37 -11.86
CA GLU A 145 -11.86 12.69 -11.20
C GLU A 145 -11.01 12.66 -9.92
N ALA A 146 -11.16 11.60 -9.13
CA ALA A 146 -10.38 11.41 -7.91
C ALA A 146 -8.88 11.21 -8.22
N TYR A 147 -8.52 10.43 -9.25
CA TYR A 147 -7.13 10.29 -9.68
C TYR A 147 -6.54 11.61 -10.19
N GLU A 148 -7.29 12.38 -10.97
CA GLU A 148 -6.86 13.69 -11.46
C GLU A 148 -6.64 14.68 -10.31
N THR A 149 -7.50 14.65 -9.31
CA THR A 149 -7.33 15.45 -8.09
C THR A 149 -6.10 15.02 -7.30
N GLY A 150 -5.92 13.71 -7.07
CA GLY A 150 -4.71 13.17 -6.44
C GLY A 150 -3.44 13.58 -7.20
N ARG A 151 -3.44 13.47 -8.54
CA ARG A 151 -2.33 13.86 -9.40
C ARG A 151 -1.97 15.34 -9.26
N ARG A 152 -2.97 16.22 -9.24
CA ARG A 152 -2.80 17.67 -9.06
C ARG A 152 -2.20 18.01 -7.69
N LEU A 153 -2.63 17.32 -6.64
CA LEU A 153 -2.15 17.55 -5.27
C LEU A 153 -0.75 16.96 -5.04
N ALA A 154 -0.44 15.82 -5.64
CA ALA A 154 0.80 15.07 -5.41
C ALA A 154 2.06 15.67 -6.08
N GLY A 155 1.94 16.78 -6.81
CA GLY A 155 3.09 17.59 -7.26
C GLY A 155 4.13 16.86 -8.12
N GLY A 156 3.75 15.80 -8.84
CA GLY A 156 4.65 15.05 -9.73
C GLY A 156 5.00 13.61 -9.29
N ILE A 157 4.46 13.14 -8.15
CA ILE A 157 4.52 11.72 -7.77
C ILE A 157 3.78 10.88 -8.81
N ALA A 158 4.37 9.75 -9.22
CA ALA A 158 3.84 8.90 -10.29
C ALA A 158 2.60 8.07 -9.91
N GLY A 159 2.32 7.91 -8.62
CA GLY A 159 1.27 7.04 -8.07
C GLY A 159 -0.12 7.25 -8.72
N PRO A 160 -0.67 8.48 -8.67
CA PRO A 160 -1.94 8.79 -9.33
C PRO A 160 -1.94 8.50 -10.84
N THR A 161 -0.81 8.75 -11.52
CA THR A 161 -0.67 8.48 -12.97
C THR A 161 -0.66 6.99 -13.29
N PHE A 162 -0.08 6.13 -12.44
CA PHE A 162 -0.28 4.68 -12.55
C PHE A 162 -1.75 4.29 -12.34
N GLY A 163 -2.44 4.99 -11.42
CA GLY A 163 -3.88 4.87 -11.24
C GLY A 163 -4.67 5.12 -12.52
N LEU A 164 -4.39 6.23 -13.19
CA LEU A 164 -5.01 6.57 -14.48
C LEU A 164 -4.71 5.53 -15.56
N ALA A 165 -3.46 5.08 -15.70
CA ALA A 165 -3.12 4.05 -16.69
C ALA A 165 -3.88 2.74 -16.46
N HIS A 166 -4.01 2.33 -15.19
CA HIS A 166 -4.79 1.15 -14.82
C HIS A 166 -6.29 1.36 -15.09
N LEU A 167 -6.83 2.54 -14.79
CA LEU A 167 -8.22 2.88 -15.05
C LEU A 167 -8.57 2.80 -16.53
N GLU A 168 -7.69 3.30 -17.39
CA GLU A 168 -7.87 3.22 -18.84
C GLU A 168 -7.87 1.76 -19.32
N ALA A 169 -6.98 0.92 -18.78
CA ALA A 169 -6.96 -0.50 -19.10
C ALA A 169 -8.28 -1.17 -18.65
N ALA A 170 -8.73 -0.91 -17.41
CA ALA A 170 -9.96 -1.46 -16.86
C ALA A 170 -11.23 -0.98 -17.60
N ALA A 171 -11.21 0.24 -18.14
CA ALA A 171 -12.29 0.82 -18.94
C ALA A 171 -12.27 0.37 -20.43
N GLY A 172 -11.27 -0.42 -20.84
CA GLY A 172 -11.12 -0.90 -22.23
C GLY A 172 -10.41 0.09 -23.17
N ASN A 173 -9.89 1.20 -22.67
CA ASN A 173 -9.14 2.21 -23.42
C ASN A 173 -7.65 1.84 -23.52
N GLU A 174 -7.35 0.67 -24.09
CA GLU A 174 -5.99 0.09 -24.09
C GLU A 174 -4.93 1.03 -24.69
N ALA A 175 -5.26 1.73 -25.78
CA ALA A 175 -4.33 2.65 -26.44
C ALA A 175 -3.85 3.77 -25.50
N GLU A 176 -4.76 4.32 -24.68
CA GLU A 176 -4.43 5.38 -23.74
C GLU A 176 -3.65 4.84 -22.54
N ALA A 177 -4.05 3.67 -22.02
CA ALA A 177 -3.30 2.98 -20.96
C ALA A 177 -1.84 2.73 -21.38
N ARG A 178 -1.62 2.23 -22.61
CA ARG A 178 -0.28 2.01 -23.16
C ARG A 178 0.50 3.31 -23.39
N ARG A 179 -0.17 4.38 -23.81
CA ARG A 179 0.45 5.71 -23.95
C ARG A 179 0.99 6.20 -22.60
N ILE A 180 0.15 6.18 -21.57
CA ILE A 180 0.55 6.62 -20.22
C ILE A 180 1.68 5.73 -19.67
N LEU A 181 1.58 4.41 -19.87
CA LEU A 181 2.62 3.47 -19.44
C LEU A 181 3.97 3.75 -20.11
N ALA A 182 3.99 4.03 -21.42
CA ALA A 182 5.21 4.38 -22.14
C ALA A 182 5.84 5.67 -21.60
N GLU A 183 5.03 6.69 -21.30
CA GLU A 183 5.51 7.94 -20.68
C GLU A 183 6.11 7.72 -19.29
N LEU A 184 5.46 6.90 -18.45
CA LEU A 184 5.96 6.55 -17.13
C LEU A 184 7.28 5.79 -17.20
N THR A 185 7.38 4.83 -18.11
CA THR A 185 8.61 4.05 -18.32
C THR A 185 9.75 4.91 -18.85
N ALA A 186 9.50 5.78 -19.82
CA ALA A 186 10.51 6.70 -20.36
C ALA A 186 10.99 7.70 -19.28
N ALA A 187 10.10 8.16 -18.41
CA ALA A 187 10.43 9.09 -17.33
C ALA A 187 11.39 8.51 -16.27
N ARG A 188 11.61 7.19 -16.22
CA ARG A 188 12.61 6.57 -15.35
C ARG A 188 14.03 7.09 -15.60
N GLY A 189 14.31 7.59 -16.81
CA GLY A 189 15.60 8.19 -17.14
C GLY A 189 15.83 9.57 -16.50
N THR A 190 14.79 10.22 -15.98
CA THR A 190 14.87 11.61 -15.47
C THR A 190 14.32 11.79 -14.06
N ARG A 191 13.51 10.85 -13.56
CA ARG A 191 12.95 10.88 -12.20
C ARG A 191 12.66 9.48 -11.67
N VAL A 192 12.46 9.39 -10.36
CA VAL A 192 12.07 8.14 -9.70
C VAL A 192 10.66 7.75 -10.13
N VAL A 193 10.53 6.60 -10.80
CA VAL A 193 9.27 5.96 -11.15
C VAL A 193 9.36 4.49 -10.75
N SER A 194 8.42 4.04 -9.94
CA SER A 194 8.44 2.72 -9.32
C SER A 194 8.18 1.60 -10.34
N ALA A 195 9.08 0.62 -10.39
CA ALA A 195 8.88 -0.61 -11.18
C ALA A 195 7.62 -1.40 -10.78
N TRP A 196 7.21 -1.31 -9.51
CA TRP A 196 5.95 -1.91 -9.02
C TRP A 196 4.72 -1.37 -9.77
N GLY A 197 4.65 -0.04 -9.96
CA GLY A 197 3.53 0.58 -10.65
C GLY A 197 3.47 0.15 -12.12
N ILE A 198 4.63 0.03 -12.78
CA ILE A 198 4.74 -0.41 -14.18
C ILE A 198 4.28 -1.86 -14.31
N ALA A 199 4.74 -2.74 -13.41
CA ALA A 199 4.31 -4.13 -13.36
C ALA A 199 2.78 -4.26 -13.20
N ALA A 200 2.19 -3.49 -12.29
CA ALA A 200 0.75 -3.54 -12.05
C ALA A 200 -0.09 -3.10 -13.26
N VAL A 201 0.38 -2.12 -14.05
CA VAL A 201 -0.30 -1.71 -15.29
C VAL A 201 -0.15 -2.80 -16.36
N HIS A 202 1.04 -3.37 -16.58
CA HIS A 202 1.21 -4.50 -17.51
C HIS A 202 0.32 -5.69 -17.15
N ALA A 203 0.22 -6.04 -15.86
CA ALA A 203 -0.66 -7.10 -15.39
C ALA A 203 -2.12 -6.86 -15.79
N SER A 204 -2.55 -5.61 -15.80
CA SER A 204 -3.93 -5.21 -16.11
C SER A 204 -4.21 -5.11 -17.60
N LEU A 205 -3.17 -4.86 -18.40
CA LEU A 205 -3.20 -4.93 -19.86
C LEU A 205 -3.14 -6.37 -20.39
N GLY A 206 -2.91 -7.36 -19.52
CA GLY A 206 -2.70 -8.75 -19.93
C GLY A 206 -1.30 -9.03 -20.50
N ASP A 207 -0.35 -8.09 -20.36
CA ASP A 207 1.05 -8.26 -20.75
C ASP A 207 1.79 -9.09 -19.68
N VAL A 208 1.44 -10.38 -19.56
CA VAL A 208 1.86 -11.23 -18.43
C VAL A 208 3.38 -11.28 -18.27
N ASP A 209 4.12 -11.49 -19.36
CA ASP A 209 5.59 -11.62 -19.29
C ASP A 209 6.27 -10.31 -18.85
N GLU A 210 5.76 -9.17 -19.33
CA GLU A 210 6.31 -7.87 -18.96
C GLU A 210 5.95 -7.50 -17.52
N ALA A 211 4.75 -7.88 -17.06
CA ALA A 211 4.40 -7.74 -15.65
C ALA A 211 5.42 -8.48 -14.76
N PHE A 212 5.80 -9.70 -15.11
CA PHE A 212 6.80 -10.47 -14.36
C PHE A 212 8.22 -9.87 -14.45
N GLN A 213 8.65 -9.41 -15.63
CA GLN A 213 9.94 -8.73 -15.77
C GLN A 213 10.02 -7.47 -14.90
N TRP A 214 8.94 -6.70 -14.85
CA TRP A 214 8.86 -5.51 -14.01
C TRP A 214 8.71 -5.82 -12.53
N LEU A 215 8.07 -6.93 -12.15
CA LEU A 215 8.07 -7.41 -10.77
C LEU A 215 9.48 -7.82 -10.30
N GLU A 216 10.28 -8.48 -11.15
CA GLU A 216 11.68 -8.78 -10.83
C GLU A 216 12.51 -7.50 -10.63
N THR A 217 12.27 -6.50 -11.49
CA THR A 217 12.87 -5.18 -11.34
C THR A 217 12.45 -4.54 -10.01
N ALA A 218 11.16 -4.62 -9.66
CA ALA A 218 10.65 -4.11 -8.40
C ALA A 218 11.31 -4.78 -7.18
N ILE A 219 11.49 -6.10 -7.20
CA ILE A 219 12.21 -6.87 -6.17
C ILE A 219 13.65 -6.39 -6.04
N THR A 220 14.36 -6.27 -7.17
CA THR A 220 15.74 -5.79 -7.20
C THR A 220 15.87 -4.38 -6.62
N GLU A 221 14.91 -3.51 -6.95
CA GLU A 221 14.87 -2.12 -6.49
C GLU A 221 14.26 -1.95 -5.08
N LYS A 222 13.79 -3.04 -4.46
CA LYS A 222 13.08 -3.03 -3.17
C LYS A 222 11.93 -2.00 -3.16
N ALA A 223 11.14 -1.99 -4.23
CA ALA A 223 10.02 -1.07 -4.37
C ALA A 223 9.02 -1.24 -3.21
N SER A 224 8.62 -0.13 -2.57
CA SER A 224 7.72 -0.15 -1.41
C SER A 224 6.36 -0.83 -1.68
N GLY A 225 5.88 -0.80 -2.92
CA GLY A 225 4.64 -1.47 -3.31
C GLY A 225 4.68 -2.99 -3.17
N LEU A 226 5.87 -3.62 -3.09
CA LEU A 226 6.02 -5.06 -2.90
C LEU A 226 5.42 -5.57 -1.59
N MET A 227 5.25 -4.70 -0.59
CA MET A 227 4.51 -5.02 0.63
C MET A 227 3.12 -5.63 0.32
N TRP A 228 2.52 -5.24 -0.80
CA TRP A 228 1.20 -5.70 -1.22
C TRP A 228 1.24 -6.84 -2.25
N LEU A 229 2.43 -7.34 -2.63
CA LEU A 229 2.61 -8.33 -3.69
C LEU A 229 1.71 -9.55 -3.48
N ARG A 230 1.54 -10.02 -2.25
CA ARG A 230 0.69 -11.19 -1.95
C ARG A 230 -0.76 -11.02 -2.38
N MET A 231 -1.33 -9.82 -2.37
CA MET A 231 -2.79 -9.66 -2.30
C MET A 231 -3.36 -8.49 -3.11
N HIS A 232 -2.50 -7.66 -3.71
CA HIS A 232 -2.94 -6.46 -4.40
C HIS A 232 -3.93 -6.79 -5.53
N PRO A 233 -5.13 -6.18 -5.56
CA PRO A 233 -6.17 -6.47 -6.56
C PRO A 233 -5.71 -6.38 -8.02
N ARG A 234 -4.88 -5.39 -8.32
CA ARG A 234 -4.36 -5.17 -9.69
C ARG A 234 -3.45 -6.28 -10.22
N LEU A 235 -3.04 -7.21 -9.37
CA LEU A 235 -2.26 -8.38 -9.77
C LEU A 235 -3.09 -9.65 -9.87
N ASP A 236 -4.41 -9.57 -9.60
CA ASP A 236 -5.32 -10.72 -9.75
C ASP A 236 -5.25 -11.38 -11.15
N PRO A 237 -5.12 -10.63 -12.27
CA PRO A 237 -4.99 -11.24 -13.60
C PRO A 237 -3.82 -12.21 -13.76
N ILE A 238 -2.72 -12.00 -13.01
CA ILE A 238 -1.50 -12.82 -13.10
C ILE A 238 -1.29 -13.75 -11.88
N ARG A 239 -2.19 -13.70 -10.89
CA ARG A 239 -2.07 -14.40 -9.60
C ARG A 239 -1.99 -15.93 -9.73
N ASN A 240 -2.60 -16.48 -10.78
CA ASN A 240 -2.64 -17.93 -11.04
C ASN A 240 -1.46 -18.42 -11.91
N ASP A 241 -0.61 -17.52 -12.41
CA ASP A 241 0.60 -17.90 -13.14
C ASP A 241 1.59 -18.58 -12.17
N PRO A 242 2.24 -19.70 -12.56
CA PRO A 242 3.15 -20.45 -11.68
C PRO A 242 4.35 -19.62 -11.18
N ARG A 243 4.70 -18.51 -11.83
CA ARG A 243 5.78 -17.61 -11.40
C ARG A 243 5.40 -16.75 -10.20
N TYR A 244 4.11 -16.52 -9.94
CA TYR A 244 3.64 -15.52 -8.96
C TYR A 244 4.01 -15.85 -7.51
N TRP A 245 3.61 -17.02 -7.01
CA TRP A 245 3.82 -17.39 -5.61
C TRP A 245 5.30 -17.56 -5.21
N PRO A 246 6.19 -18.10 -6.07
CA PRO A 246 7.62 -18.05 -5.81
C PRO A 246 8.16 -16.63 -5.57
N MET A 247 7.61 -15.60 -6.24
CA MET A 247 7.99 -14.21 -5.96
C MET A 247 7.45 -13.71 -4.62
N VAL A 248 6.21 -14.08 -4.26
CA VAL A 248 5.62 -13.78 -2.94
C VAL A 248 6.46 -14.38 -1.81
N GLU A 249 6.92 -15.62 -1.98
CA GLU A 249 7.84 -16.29 -1.05
C GLU A 249 9.18 -15.56 -0.91
N ARG A 250 9.79 -15.19 -2.05
CA ARG A 250 11.07 -14.46 -2.07
C ARG A 250 11.06 -13.13 -1.34
N VAL A 251 9.91 -12.45 -1.29
CA VAL A 251 9.75 -11.18 -0.56
C VAL A 251 9.23 -11.39 0.88
N GLY A 252 9.13 -12.63 1.36
CA GLY A 252 8.79 -12.92 2.75
C GLY A 252 7.31 -12.74 3.10
N LEU A 253 6.41 -12.79 2.10
CA LEU A 253 4.96 -12.64 2.29
C LEU A 253 4.18 -13.96 2.21
N ALA A 254 4.86 -15.09 2.00
CA ALA A 254 4.20 -16.39 2.08
C ALA A 254 3.76 -16.69 3.52
N ASP A 255 2.78 -17.58 3.67
CA ASP A 255 2.39 -18.05 5.00
C ASP A 255 3.61 -18.72 5.64
N ALA A 256 3.80 -18.53 6.95
CA ALA A 256 4.80 -19.32 7.67
C ALA A 256 4.46 -20.81 7.45
N PRO A 257 5.45 -21.68 7.15
CA PRO A 257 5.19 -23.10 7.07
C PRO A 257 4.49 -23.52 8.35
N LYS A 258 3.35 -24.21 8.22
CA LYS A 258 2.65 -24.77 9.38
C LYS A 258 3.67 -25.60 10.14
N ALA A 259 3.89 -25.29 11.42
CA ALA A 259 4.70 -26.13 12.27
C ALA A 259 4.14 -27.56 12.18
N ALA A 260 5.00 -28.49 11.78
CA ALA A 260 4.67 -29.91 11.67
C ALA A 260 4.38 -30.53 13.04
#